data_AF-A0A820FI91-F1
#
_entry.id   AF-A0A820FI91-F1
#
_cell.length_a   1.000
_cell.length_b   1.000
_cell.length_c   1.000
_cell.angle_alpha   90.00
_cell.angle_beta   90.00
_cell.angle_gamma   90.00
#
_symmetry.space_group_name_H-M   'P 1'
#
loop_
_entity.id
_entity.type
_entity.pdbx_description
1 polymer ?
#
loop_
_entity_poly.entity_id
_entity_poly.type
_entity_poly.pdbx_seq_one_letter_code
_entity_poly.pdbx_strand_id
1 'polypeptide(L)'
;MLGSISDKIQQVREELIDVELINENTKEFSKRRDEFYRNLNENLSRLNKAKLLRGVVINIDFDKIEQECLKSLEKKTIVLFSEVMKISQELLVESKLKGQQCKQFNLYYNDLLSFKKEIKVSKCEMNEKIEKIFFTAIQTWEKTVEQDPKLDNIVKVVTKMKNISNNISSFKLRINQRIDEALYYYKQKTKDSAAIAKLGTILNQDQSGAGQSIISEHKLFQGYSLSLFNEKPRRHDVGYALKSLEDDSVNQTKLRKRYDEFLEIFQNLVKMHLKPNMVLDQLISDTKLIAVNIEHKHNNIQYCYFEAEDLSDKQNYLLQRHAAQVISLFRMLSIGDQKERLNNNLIQVGTGEGKSVVLGVAACILALLGFDVRCACYSEYLSQRDYTAFLPLFYSFGLLNYIHYGTFNKLCEDMINEKENIRQTVEEITSKGSNNTIKNSQRKERANILLIDEVDVFFSRDFYGNVYTPSASLRDLTITSLVNYIWRERKSQLTLNKLQLTDEYKAVSQRFPGWKPLIEEAILDMLCDVKNFESHNYNVSQDKIGYIEQDNFVFNVVYGYKTLFAYYNEYDKGNIIKESLDENISFE
;
A
#
# COMPACT_ATOMS: atom_id res chain seq x y z
N MET A 1 34.51 -4.62 40.73
CA MET A 1 34.02 -3.61 39.76
C MET A 1 34.87 -3.57 38.49
N LEU A 2 36.21 -3.46 38.58
CA LEU A 2 37.11 -3.43 37.40
C LEU A 2 37.12 -4.72 36.56
N GLY A 3 37.06 -5.90 37.19
CA GLY A 3 36.94 -7.19 36.47
C GLY A 3 35.69 -7.27 35.57
N SER A 4 34.54 -6.83 36.11
CA SER A 4 33.27 -6.79 35.35
C SER A 4 33.30 -5.87 34.12
N ILE A 5 34.13 -4.82 34.13
CA ILE A 5 34.30 -3.93 32.97
C ILE A 5 35.17 -4.62 31.90
N SER A 6 36.25 -5.30 32.32
CA SER A 6 37.09 -6.10 31.43
C SER A 6 36.30 -7.19 30.73
N ASP A 7 35.48 -7.92 31.48
CA ASP A 7 34.65 -9.01 30.96
C ASP A 7 33.64 -8.48 29.91
N LYS A 8 33.03 -7.32 30.16
CA LYS A 8 32.11 -6.67 29.20
C LYS A 8 32.81 -6.21 27.92
N ILE A 9 34.03 -5.69 28.02
CA ILE A 9 34.82 -5.29 26.83
C ILE A 9 35.15 -6.53 25.99
N GLN A 10 35.54 -7.62 26.65
CA GLN A 10 35.84 -8.88 25.99
C GLN A 10 34.60 -9.49 25.34
N GLN A 11 33.45 -9.43 26.01
CA GLN A 11 32.17 -9.87 25.44
C GLN A 11 31.82 -9.09 24.16
N VAL A 12 31.91 -7.74 24.19
CA VAL A 12 31.64 -6.92 22.99
C VAL A 12 32.64 -7.23 21.86
N ARG A 13 33.91 -7.52 22.19
CA ARG A 13 34.91 -7.96 21.22
C ARG A 13 34.49 -9.28 20.56
N GLU A 14 34.10 -10.28 21.34
CA GLU A 14 33.67 -11.59 20.84
C GLU A 14 32.42 -11.46 19.96
N GLU A 15 31.42 -10.69 20.40
CA GLU A 15 30.22 -10.38 19.62
C GLU A 15 30.56 -9.78 18.25
N LEU A 16 31.51 -8.84 18.18
CA LEU A 16 31.92 -8.22 16.91
C LEU A 16 32.79 -9.15 16.04
N ILE A 17 33.61 -10.01 16.65
CA ILE A 17 34.50 -10.91 15.92
C ILE A 17 33.74 -12.12 15.37
N ASP A 18 32.73 -12.62 16.07
CA ASP A 18 32.02 -13.86 15.70
C ASP A 18 30.73 -13.61 14.90
N VAL A 19 30.29 -12.36 14.77
CA VAL A 19 29.05 -12.03 14.05
C VAL A 19 29.07 -12.47 12.58
N GLU A 20 28.07 -13.23 12.15
CA GLU A 20 27.82 -13.46 10.71
C GLU A 20 27.03 -12.30 10.12
N LEU A 21 27.49 -11.74 9.00
CA LEU A 21 26.80 -10.61 8.35
C LEU A 21 25.49 -11.05 7.69
N ILE A 22 25.43 -12.30 7.22
CA ILE A 22 24.21 -12.91 6.67
C ILE A 22 23.59 -13.80 7.73
N ASN A 23 22.53 -13.34 8.38
CA ASN A 23 21.84 -14.04 9.45
C ASN A 23 20.33 -13.76 9.41
N GLU A 24 19.56 -14.32 10.35
CA GLU A 24 18.08 -14.15 10.40
C GLU A 24 17.62 -12.69 10.50
N ASN A 25 18.44 -11.79 11.04
CA ASN A 25 18.12 -10.36 11.11
C ASN A 25 18.35 -9.63 9.77
N THR A 26 19.18 -10.17 8.88
CA THR A 26 19.56 -9.51 7.63
C THR A 26 18.92 -10.10 6.37
N LYS A 27 18.36 -11.32 6.47
CA LYS A 27 17.76 -12.06 5.35
C LYS A 27 16.51 -11.45 4.72
N GLU A 28 15.62 -10.85 5.52
CA GLU A 28 14.26 -10.56 5.05
C GLU A 28 13.94 -9.06 4.98
N PHE A 29 14.10 -8.32 6.08
CA PHE A 29 13.56 -6.96 6.21
C PHE A 29 14.64 -5.88 6.22
N SER A 30 14.49 -4.84 5.39
CA SER A 30 15.43 -3.72 5.30
C SER A 30 15.64 -3.00 6.64
N LYS A 31 14.57 -2.81 7.40
CA LYS A 31 14.63 -2.15 8.71
C LYS A 31 15.36 -2.98 9.76
N ARG A 32 15.05 -4.28 9.86
CA ARG A 32 15.72 -5.20 10.79
C ARG A 32 17.21 -5.35 10.47
N ARG A 33 17.54 -5.34 9.17
CA ARG A 33 18.92 -5.32 8.68
C ARG A 33 19.64 -4.03 9.06
N ASP A 34 19.01 -2.87 8.85
CA ASP A 34 19.58 -1.58 9.26
C ASP A 34 19.78 -1.50 10.78
N GLU A 35 18.82 -1.98 11.58
CA GLU A 35 18.93 -2.07 13.04
C GLU A 35 20.08 -2.98 13.48
N PHE A 36 20.25 -4.12 12.82
CA PHE A 36 21.38 -5.02 13.07
C PHE A 36 22.72 -4.31 12.85
N TYR A 37 22.92 -3.62 11.72
CA TYR A 37 24.16 -2.89 11.46
C TYR A 37 24.34 -1.67 12.37
N ARG A 38 23.24 -1.02 12.79
CA ARG A 38 23.28 0.05 13.79
C ARG A 38 23.79 -0.45 15.13
N ASN A 39 23.29 -1.60 15.60
CA ASN A 39 23.75 -2.22 16.84
C ASN A 39 25.24 -2.58 16.79
N LEU A 40 25.73 -3.08 15.65
CA LEU A 40 27.16 -3.32 15.45
C LEU A 40 27.98 -2.01 15.52
N ASN A 41 27.49 -0.93 14.90
CA ASN A 41 28.12 0.38 14.98
C ASN A 41 28.13 0.96 16.41
N GLU A 42 27.05 0.74 17.17
CA GLU A 42 26.97 1.12 18.57
C GLU A 42 27.97 0.35 19.43
N ASN A 43 28.13 -0.95 19.21
CA ASN A 43 29.14 -1.76 19.88
C ASN A 43 30.56 -1.30 19.57
N LEU A 44 30.86 -0.94 18.31
CA LEU A 44 32.12 -0.28 17.96
C LEU A 44 32.29 1.08 18.68
N SER A 45 31.23 1.89 18.76
CA SER A 45 31.25 3.17 19.48
C SER A 45 31.48 2.98 20.98
N ARG A 46 30.91 1.94 21.59
CA ARG A 46 31.14 1.57 22.99
C ARG A 46 32.60 1.21 23.23
N LEU A 47 33.23 0.42 22.36
CA LEU A 47 34.66 0.13 22.44
C LEU A 47 35.51 1.40 22.35
N ASN A 48 35.18 2.31 21.44
CA ASN A 48 35.89 3.58 21.31
C ASN A 48 35.72 4.47 22.55
N LYS A 49 34.51 4.56 23.11
CA LYS A 49 34.27 5.28 24.39
C LYS A 49 35.01 4.63 25.56
N ALA A 50 35.14 3.30 25.59
CA ALA A 50 35.87 2.59 26.62
C ALA A 50 37.37 2.93 26.63
N LYS A 51 37.94 3.45 25.52
CA LYS A 51 39.31 4.00 25.51
C LYS A 51 39.52 5.15 26.49
N LEU A 52 38.47 5.86 26.90
CA LEU A 52 38.56 6.90 27.94
C LEU A 52 38.94 6.34 29.32
N LEU A 53 38.83 5.02 29.51
CA LEU A 53 39.22 4.32 30.74
C LEU A 53 40.71 3.92 30.76
N ARG A 54 41.51 4.39 29.77
CA ARG A 54 42.97 4.22 29.75
C ARG A 54 43.56 4.72 31.07
N GLY A 55 44.21 3.81 31.81
CA GLY A 55 44.85 4.08 33.10
C GLY A 55 44.09 3.57 34.33
N VAL A 56 42.81 3.22 34.20
CA VAL A 56 41.99 2.65 35.30
C VAL A 56 41.90 1.12 35.20
N VAL A 57 41.85 0.59 33.98
CA VAL A 57 41.83 -0.85 33.72
C VAL A 57 43.21 -1.30 33.28
N ILE A 58 43.93 -2.00 34.16
CA ILE A 58 45.26 -2.56 33.90
C ILE A 58 45.08 -3.84 33.06
N ASN A 59 45.88 -4.03 32.00
CA ASN A 59 45.94 -5.22 31.11
C ASN A 59 44.94 -5.30 29.92
N ILE A 60 44.32 -4.22 29.46
CA ILE A 60 43.54 -4.22 28.20
C ILE A 60 44.17 -3.31 27.16
N ASP A 61 44.53 -3.87 26.01
CA ASP A 61 44.96 -3.14 24.83
C ASP A 61 43.75 -2.80 23.94
N PHE A 62 43.11 -1.67 24.22
CA PHE A 62 41.93 -1.21 23.49
C PHE A 62 42.19 -0.96 22.01
N ASP A 63 43.39 -0.52 21.64
CA ASP A 63 43.73 -0.25 20.24
C ASP A 63 43.85 -1.56 19.46
N LYS A 64 44.47 -2.59 20.06
CA LYS A 64 44.50 -3.92 19.48
C LYS A 64 43.11 -4.53 19.32
N ILE A 65 42.25 -4.44 20.34
CA ILE A 65 40.88 -4.98 20.30
C ILE A 65 40.06 -4.32 19.19
N GLU A 66 40.07 -2.99 19.11
CA GLU A 66 39.33 -2.27 18.06
C GLU A 66 39.86 -2.64 16.67
N GLN A 67 41.18 -2.69 16.49
CA GLN A 67 41.78 -3.10 15.22
C GLN A 67 41.41 -4.53 14.81
N GLU A 68 41.36 -5.46 15.77
CA GLU A 68 40.92 -6.85 15.51
C GLU A 68 39.45 -6.90 15.06
N CYS A 69 38.57 -6.17 15.75
CA CYS A 69 37.15 -6.10 15.40
C CYS A 69 36.94 -5.49 14.00
N LEU A 70 37.61 -4.37 13.71
CA LEU A 70 37.52 -3.70 12.41
C LEU A 70 38.06 -4.59 11.28
N LYS A 71 39.20 -5.24 11.47
CA LYS A 71 39.76 -6.19 10.49
C LYS A 71 38.85 -7.38 10.25
N SER A 72 38.19 -7.90 11.29
CA SER A 72 37.22 -9.00 11.15
C SER A 72 36.03 -8.59 10.30
N LEU A 73 35.41 -7.44 10.62
CA LEU A 73 34.28 -6.89 9.86
C LEU A 73 34.66 -6.55 8.42
N GLU A 74 35.83 -5.95 8.21
CA GLU A 74 36.35 -5.64 6.87
C GLU A 74 36.54 -6.92 6.04
N LYS A 75 37.16 -7.96 6.61
CA LYS A 75 37.34 -9.26 5.95
C LYS A 75 36.01 -9.87 5.53
N LYS A 76 35.00 -9.87 6.42
CA LYS A 76 33.66 -10.41 6.12
C LYS A 76 32.95 -9.60 5.03
N THR A 77 33.10 -8.27 5.07
CA THR A 77 32.54 -7.37 4.06
C THR A 77 33.19 -7.57 2.69
N ILE A 78 34.51 -7.79 2.64
CA ILE A 78 35.23 -8.11 1.40
C ILE A 78 34.74 -9.43 0.80
N VAL A 79 34.52 -10.47 1.62
CA VAL A 79 33.97 -11.75 1.15
C VAL A 79 32.58 -11.54 0.55
N LEU A 80 31.69 -10.84 1.27
CA LEU A 80 30.35 -10.55 0.79
C LEU A 80 30.37 -9.76 -0.53
N PHE A 81 31.23 -8.75 -0.62
CA PHE A 81 31.44 -7.99 -1.85
C PHE A 81 31.93 -8.85 -3.01
N SER A 82 32.88 -9.77 -2.76
CA SER A 82 33.39 -10.67 -3.79
C SER A 82 32.29 -11.59 -4.36
N GLU A 83 31.38 -12.07 -3.50
CA GLU A 83 30.22 -12.86 -3.91
C GLU A 83 29.22 -12.02 -4.73
N VAL A 84 28.91 -10.80 -4.30
CA VAL A 84 28.05 -9.90 -5.09
C VAL A 84 28.64 -9.61 -6.46
N MET A 85 29.95 -9.37 -6.53
CA MET A 85 30.65 -9.11 -7.79
C MET A 85 30.60 -10.31 -8.74
N LYS A 86 30.83 -11.52 -8.21
CA LYS A 86 30.73 -12.76 -8.99
C LYS A 86 29.31 -12.95 -9.53
N ILE A 87 28.29 -12.84 -8.68
CA ILE A 87 26.89 -12.97 -9.08
C ILE A 87 26.52 -11.88 -10.10
N SER A 88 27.00 -10.65 -9.92
CA SER A 88 26.77 -9.55 -10.88
C SER A 88 27.29 -9.91 -12.27
N GLN A 89 28.50 -10.45 -12.37
CA GLN A 89 29.10 -10.84 -13.65
C GLN A 89 28.30 -11.96 -14.32
N GLU A 90 27.87 -12.97 -13.55
CA GLU A 90 27.04 -14.08 -14.04
C GLU A 90 25.69 -13.57 -14.57
N LEU A 91 24.97 -12.73 -13.80
CA LEU A 91 23.67 -12.16 -14.17
C LEU A 91 23.72 -11.34 -15.47
N LEU A 92 24.83 -10.63 -15.69
CA LEU A 92 25.00 -9.78 -16.87
C LEU A 92 25.36 -10.58 -18.14
N VAL A 93 25.98 -11.75 -18.00
CA VAL A 93 26.36 -12.61 -19.14
C VAL A 93 25.24 -13.58 -19.51
N GLU A 94 24.55 -14.18 -18.53
CA GLU A 94 23.52 -15.20 -18.80
C GLU A 94 22.36 -14.65 -19.64
N SER A 95 21.79 -15.52 -20.47
CA SER A 95 20.61 -15.23 -21.30
C SER A 95 19.29 -15.48 -20.57
N LYS A 96 19.31 -16.29 -19.50
CA LYS A 96 18.18 -16.59 -18.63
C LYS A 96 18.61 -16.44 -17.18
N LEU A 97 17.97 -15.53 -16.46
CA LEU A 97 18.24 -15.31 -15.04
C LEU A 97 17.68 -16.47 -14.21
N LYS A 98 18.46 -17.03 -13.28
CA LYS A 98 17.95 -17.95 -12.29
C LYS A 98 17.43 -17.16 -11.10
N GLY A 99 16.17 -17.39 -10.71
CA GLY A 99 15.53 -16.68 -9.60
C GLY A 99 16.32 -16.76 -8.28
N GLN A 100 17.03 -17.88 -8.05
CA GLN A 100 17.89 -18.05 -6.88
C GLN A 100 19.09 -17.09 -6.86
N GLN A 101 19.77 -16.89 -7.99
CA GLN A 101 20.89 -15.94 -8.10
C GLN A 101 20.42 -14.50 -7.88
N CYS A 102 19.25 -14.13 -8.39
CA CYS A 102 18.70 -12.79 -8.17
C CYS A 102 18.33 -12.54 -6.71
N LYS A 103 17.71 -13.54 -6.04
CA LYS A 103 17.43 -13.47 -4.59
C LYS A 103 18.73 -13.32 -3.78
N GLN A 104 19.76 -14.09 -4.13
CA GLN A 104 21.06 -14.04 -3.46
C GLN A 104 21.78 -12.71 -3.70
N PHE A 105 21.73 -12.18 -4.93
CA PHE A 105 22.24 -10.84 -5.24
C PHE A 105 21.54 -9.78 -4.38
N ASN A 106 20.20 -9.77 -4.37
CA ASN A 106 19.45 -8.76 -3.62
C ASN A 106 19.77 -8.83 -2.13
N LEU A 107 19.86 -10.03 -1.56
CA LEU A 107 20.26 -10.21 -0.17
C LEU A 107 21.62 -9.57 0.10
N TYR A 108 22.66 -10.04 -0.59
CA TYR A 108 24.03 -9.62 -0.32
C TYR A 108 24.28 -8.14 -0.65
N TYR A 109 23.70 -7.63 -1.74
CA TYR A 109 23.85 -6.24 -2.13
C TYR A 109 23.15 -5.30 -1.14
N ASN A 110 21.96 -5.68 -0.65
CA ASN A 110 21.26 -4.88 0.34
C ASN A 110 21.98 -4.89 1.70
N ASP A 111 22.63 -5.99 2.06
CA ASP A 111 23.53 -6.04 3.22
C ASP A 111 24.71 -5.07 3.09
N LEU A 112 25.35 -5.00 1.93
CA LEU A 112 26.41 -4.01 1.69
C LEU A 112 25.90 -2.57 1.73
N LEU A 113 24.67 -2.31 1.28
CA LEU A 113 24.04 -0.99 1.37
C LEU A 113 23.77 -0.61 2.83
N SER A 114 23.16 -1.50 3.61
CA SER A 114 22.87 -1.27 5.03
C SER A 114 24.17 -1.13 5.85
N PHE A 115 25.19 -1.95 5.56
CA PHE A 115 26.51 -1.83 6.18
C PHE A 115 27.13 -0.44 5.89
N LYS A 116 27.16 0.00 4.62
CA LYS A 116 27.68 1.33 4.24
C LYS A 116 26.91 2.46 4.92
N LYS A 117 25.59 2.30 5.07
CA LYS A 117 24.71 3.30 5.68
C LYS A 117 24.98 3.47 7.18
N GLU A 118 25.09 2.37 7.91
CA GLU A 118 25.10 2.39 9.38
C GLU A 118 26.52 2.33 9.98
N ILE A 119 27.50 1.69 9.31
CA ILE A 119 28.87 1.52 9.80
C ILE A 119 29.77 2.64 9.25
N LYS A 120 30.06 3.64 10.10
CA LYS A 120 30.78 4.87 9.72
C LYS A 120 32.30 4.72 9.55
N VAL A 121 32.86 3.57 9.93
CA VAL A 121 34.31 3.39 10.10
C VAL A 121 35.00 2.93 8.81
N SER A 122 34.24 2.50 7.79
CA SER A 122 34.82 2.02 6.53
C SER A 122 34.60 3.00 5.36
N LYS A 123 35.68 3.38 4.67
CA LYS A 123 35.61 3.98 3.33
C LYS A 123 35.30 2.88 2.31
N CYS A 124 34.09 2.36 2.34
CA CYS A 124 33.70 1.25 1.49
C CYS A 124 33.23 1.78 0.12
N GLU A 125 34.16 1.96 -0.83
CA GLU A 125 33.89 2.29 -2.24
C GLU A 125 33.34 1.09 -3.05
N MET A 126 33.00 -0.01 -2.37
CA MET A 126 32.58 -1.27 -2.97
C MET A 126 31.27 -1.12 -3.78
N ASN A 127 30.30 -0.36 -3.27
CA ASN A 127 28.99 -0.21 -3.94
C ASN A 127 29.12 0.50 -5.30
N GLU A 128 30.04 1.46 -5.41
CA GLU A 128 30.29 2.20 -6.66
C GLU A 128 30.82 1.29 -7.77
N LYS A 129 31.61 0.26 -7.41
CA LYS A 129 32.11 -0.73 -8.38
C LYS A 129 30.99 -1.62 -8.92
N ILE A 130 30.08 -2.08 -8.06
CA ILE A 130 28.92 -2.88 -8.47
C ILE A 130 28.01 -2.04 -9.37
N GLU A 131 27.68 -0.82 -8.95
CA GLU A 131 26.86 0.10 -9.74
C GLU A 131 27.48 0.39 -11.10
N LYS A 132 28.80 0.61 -11.15
CA LYS A 132 29.53 0.86 -12.40
C LYS A 132 29.45 -0.31 -13.37
N ILE A 133 29.51 -1.55 -12.88
CA ILE A 133 29.39 -2.76 -13.72
C ILE A 133 27.99 -2.84 -14.34
N PHE A 134 26.94 -2.70 -13.53
CA PHE A 134 25.56 -2.69 -14.04
C PHE A 134 25.35 -1.54 -15.03
N PHE A 135 25.84 -0.35 -14.71
CA PHE A 135 25.68 0.81 -15.58
C PHE A 135 26.40 0.65 -16.92
N THR A 136 27.61 0.08 -16.92
CA THR A 136 28.36 -0.20 -18.15
C THR A 136 27.62 -1.22 -19.04
N ALA A 137 27.04 -2.27 -18.43
CA ALA A 137 26.25 -3.25 -19.15
C ALA A 137 24.97 -2.64 -19.74
N ILE A 138 24.24 -1.84 -18.94
CA ILE A 138 23.03 -1.13 -19.37
C ILE A 138 23.34 -0.20 -20.55
N GLN A 139 24.42 0.57 -20.49
CA GLN A 139 24.83 1.44 -21.60
C GLN A 139 25.18 0.64 -22.86
N THR A 140 25.76 -0.55 -22.70
CA THR A 140 26.05 -1.43 -23.84
C THR A 140 24.75 -1.92 -24.48
N TRP A 141 23.77 -2.29 -23.67
CA TRP A 141 22.44 -2.71 -24.14
C TRP A 141 21.67 -1.57 -24.81
N GLU A 142 21.66 -0.38 -24.21
CA GLU A 142 21.07 0.84 -24.76
C GLU A 142 21.62 1.13 -26.16
N LYS A 143 22.96 1.17 -26.31
CA LYS A 143 23.61 1.31 -27.63
C LYS A 143 23.22 0.21 -28.61
N THR A 144 23.04 -1.02 -28.14
CA THR A 144 22.59 -2.13 -28.99
C THR A 144 21.19 -1.86 -29.54
N VAL A 145 20.25 -1.41 -28.70
CA VAL A 145 18.88 -1.05 -29.12
C VAL A 145 18.89 0.13 -30.10
N GLU A 146 19.75 1.13 -29.88
CA GLU A 146 19.85 2.30 -30.76
C GLU A 146 20.46 1.98 -32.14
N GLN A 147 21.42 1.05 -32.18
CA GLN A 147 22.24 0.80 -33.37
C GLN A 147 21.75 -0.37 -34.20
N ASP A 148 21.16 -1.40 -33.58
CA ASP A 148 20.80 -2.64 -34.26
C ASP A 148 19.53 -2.45 -35.13
N PRO A 149 19.60 -2.73 -36.44
CA PRO A 149 18.44 -2.63 -37.31
C PRO A 149 17.45 -3.81 -37.15
N LYS A 150 17.82 -4.90 -36.46
CA LYS A 150 17.01 -6.10 -36.35
C LYS A 150 16.09 -6.06 -35.13
N LEU A 151 14.78 -6.12 -35.40
CA LEU A 151 13.74 -6.08 -34.38
C LEU A 151 13.88 -7.19 -33.32
N ASP A 152 14.24 -8.41 -33.73
CA ASP A 152 14.44 -9.53 -32.81
C ASP A 152 15.57 -9.29 -31.80
N ASN A 153 16.63 -8.59 -32.21
CA ASN A 153 17.74 -8.27 -31.33
C ASN A 153 17.35 -7.19 -30.33
N ILE A 154 16.62 -6.18 -30.79
CA ILE A 154 16.05 -5.14 -29.91
C ILE A 154 15.16 -5.80 -28.85
N VAL A 155 14.21 -6.66 -29.25
CA VAL A 155 13.32 -7.40 -28.34
C VAL A 155 14.14 -8.17 -27.30
N LYS A 156 15.12 -8.98 -27.74
CA LYS A 156 15.96 -9.75 -26.82
C LYS A 156 16.66 -8.87 -25.79
N VAL A 157 17.19 -7.72 -26.22
CA VAL A 157 17.91 -6.80 -25.34
C VAL A 157 16.96 -6.11 -24.35
N VAL A 158 15.84 -5.54 -24.81
CA VAL A 158 14.89 -4.87 -23.90
C VAL A 158 14.22 -5.85 -22.94
N THR A 159 13.92 -7.07 -23.39
CA THR A 159 13.42 -8.15 -22.53
C THR A 159 14.46 -8.56 -21.49
N LYS A 160 15.75 -8.62 -21.86
CA LYS A 160 16.85 -8.87 -20.91
C LYS A 160 16.96 -7.75 -19.88
N MET A 161 16.92 -6.48 -20.31
CA MET A 161 16.90 -5.32 -19.41
C MET A 161 15.73 -5.42 -18.43
N LYS A 162 14.53 -5.74 -18.94
CA LYS A 162 13.32 -5.83 -18.11
C LYS A 162 13.37 -6.99 -17.13
N ASN A 163 13.87 -8.15 -17.55
CA ASN A 163 14.04 -9.29 -16.65
C ASN A 163 14.96 -8.94 -15.47
N ILE A 164 16.05 -8.20 -15.72
CA ILE A 164 16.93 -7.72 -14.64
C ILE A 164 16.19 -6.70 -13.77
N SER A 165 15.49 -5.74 -14.38
CA SER A 165 14.69 -4.72 -13.67
C SER A 165 13.66 -5.34 -12.71
N ASN A 166 12.97 -6.40 -13.15
CA ASN A 166 11.95 -7.08 -12.37
C ASN A 166 12.53 -7.91 -11.20
N ASN A 167 13.75 -8.43 -11.36
CA ASN A 167 14.37 -9.33 -10.38
C ASN A 167 15.38 -8.63 -9.46
N ILE A 168 15.87 -7.43 -9.82
CA ILE A 168 16.85 -6.66 -9.05
C ILE A 168 16.27 -5.29 -8.71
N SER A 169 15.53 -5.23 -7.60
CA SER A 169 14.72 -4.06 -7.22
C SER A 169 15.55 -2.79 -7.06
N SER A 170 16.78 -2.88 -6.55
CA SER A 170 17.65 -1.72 -6.31
C SER A 170 18.04 -0.96 -7.59
N PHE A 171 17.94 -1.60 -8.77
CA PHE A 171 18.23 -0.98 -10.07
C PHE A 171 16.99 -0.76 -10.94
N LYS A 172 15.80 -1.21 -10.50
CA LYS A 172 14.56 -1.23 -11.29
C LYS A 172 14.25 0.11 -11.94
N LEU A 173 14.19 1.18 -11.14
CA LEU A 173 13.82 2.52 -11.63
C LEU A 173 14.79 3.01 -12.73
N ARG A 174 16.10 2.85 -12.49
CA ARG A 174 17.14 3.31 -13.41
C ARG A 174 17.17 2.48 -14.71
N ILE A 175 16.94 1.17 -14.62
CA ILE A 175 16.85 0.30 -15.80
C ILE A 175 15.60 0.65 -16.61
N ASN A 176 14.43 0.80 -15.96
CA ASN A 176 13.19 1.18 -16.64
C ASN A 176 13.35 2.51 -17.40
N GLN A 177 13.96 3.52 -16.78
CA GLN A 177 14.26 4.79 -17.45
C GLN A 177 15.15 4.59 -18.70
N ARG A 178 16.15 3.72 -18.63
CA ARG A 178 17.04 3.41 -19.76
C ARG A 178 16.33 2.64 -20.88
N ILE A 179 15.37 1.81 -20.55
CA ILE A 179 14.48 1.18 -21.54
C ILE A 179 13.68 2.26 -22.27
N ASP A 180 13.10 3.23 -21.55
CA ASP A 180 12.35 4.34 -22.16
C ASP A 180 13.23 5.17 -23.10
N GLU A 181 14.45 5.53 -22.67
CA GLU A 181 15.41 6.29 -23.47
C GLU A 181 15.78 5.51 -24.75
N ALA A 182 16.17 4.24 -24.63
CA ALA A 182 16.55 3.39 -25.76
C ALA A 182 15.41 3.21 -26.78
N LEU A 183 14.19 2.95 -26.29
CA LEU A 183 13.01 2.78 -27.15
C LEU A 183 12.59 4.09 -27.82
N TYR A 184 12.75 5.23 -27.13
CA TYR A 184 12.50 6.54 -27.70
C TYR A 184 13.47 6.83 -28.85
N TYR A 185 14.77 6.58 -28.66
CA TYR A 185 15.76 6.72 -29.74
C TYR A 185 15.48 5.78 -30.91
N TYR A 186 15.13 4.53 -30.64
CA TYR A 186 14.71 3.58 -31.67
C TYR A 186 13.54 4.13 -32.50
N LYS A 187 12.51 4.68 -31.85
CA LYS A 187 11.35 5.31 -32.51
C LYS A 187 11.75 6.51 -33.38
N GLN A 188 12.69 7.33 -32.93
CA GLN A 188 13.11 8.52 -33.67
C GLN A 188 13.97 8.18 -34.90
N LYS A 189 14.78 7.12 -34.80
CA LYS A 189 15.67 6.70 -35.88
C LYS A 189 14.94 5.96 -36.99
N THR A 190 13.90 5.21 -36.64
CA THR A 190 13.10 4.49 -37.62
C THR A 190 12.17 5.44 -38.36
N LYS A 191 12.18 5.38 -39.70
CA LYS A 191 11.21 6.09 -40.55
C LYS A 191 9.85 5.37 -40.62
N ASP A 192 9.77 4.18 -40.04
CA ASP A 192 8.55 3.38 -40.01
C ASP A 192 7.67 3.81 -38.84
N SER A 193 6.57 4.50 -39.16
CA SER A 193 5.55 4.92 -38.19
C SER A 193 4.94 3.75 -37.40
N ALA A 194 4.98 2.53 -37.94
CA ALA A 194 4.46 1.31 -37.30
C ALA A 194 5.51 0.54 -36.49
N ALA A 195 6.76 1.03 -36.37
CA ALA A 195 7.85 0.29 -35.74
C ALA A 195 7.57 -0.11 -34.29
N ILE A 196 6.99 0.79 -33.49
CA ILE A 196 6.63 0.49 -32.08
C ILE A 196 5.49 -0.51 -31.98
N ALA A 197 4.51 -0.46 -32.89
CA ALA A 197 3.42 -1.45 -32.91
C ALA A 197 3.95 -2.86 -33.28
N LYS A 198 4.84 -2.95 -34.28
CA LYS A 198 5.53 -4.20 -34.64
C LYS A 198 6.35 -4.76 -33.48
N LEU A 199 7.09 -3.89 -32.79
CA LEU A 199 7.85 -4.25 -31.60
C LEU A 199 6.92 -4.78 -30.48
N GLY A 200 5.78 -4.09 -30.25
CA GLY A 200 4.76 -4.49 -29.29
C GLY A 200 4.19 -5.87 -29.59
N THR A 201 3.91 -6.20 -30.86
CA THR A 201 3.43 -7.51 -31.27
C THR A 201 4.39 -8.64 -30.92
N ILE A 202 5.69 -8.45 -31.14
CA ILE A 202 6.69 -9.47 -30.80
C ILE A 202 6.87 -9.56 -29.28
N LEU A 203 6.91 -8.43 -28.57
CA LEU A 203 6.97 -8.40 -27.11
C LEU A 203 5.76 -9.09 -26.46
N ASN A 204 4.57 -8.96 -27.03
CA ASN A 204 3.36 -9.59 -26.51
C ASN A 204 3.37 -11.12 -26.66
N GLN A 205 4.25 -11.66 -27.53
CA GLN A 205 4.47 -13.10 -27.71
C GLN A 205 5.56 -13.66 -26.79
N ASP A 206 6.23 -12.81 -25.99
CA ASP A 206 7.27 -13.23 -25.05
C ASP A 206 6.68 -14.17 -23.98
N GLN A 207 7.28 -15.34 -23.81
CA GLN A 207 6.83 -16.33 -22.82
C GLN A 207 7.34 -16.03 -21.41
N SER A 208 8.33 -15.14 -21.25
CA SER A 208 8.88 -14.83 -19.93
C SER A 208 8.02 -13.87 -19.11
N GLY A 209 7.03 -13.22 -19.73
CA GLY A 209 6.19 -12.19 -19.08
C GLY A 209 6.82 -10.79 -19.08
N ALA A 210 8.12 -10.69 -19.37
CA ALA A 210 8.84 -9.42 -19.41
C ALA A 210 8.42 -8.57 -20.60
N GLY A 211 8.10 -9.16 -21.75
CA GLY A 211 7.59 -8.43 -22.91
C GLY A 211 6.26 -7.72 -22.61
N GLN A 212 5.32 -8.40 -21.96
CA GLN A 212 4.04 -7.83 -21.54
C GLN A 212 4.23 -6.76 -20.46
N SER A 213 5.19 -6.96 -19.55
CA SER A 213 5.56 -5.95 -18.55
C SER A 213 6.15 -4.68 -19.19
N ILE A 214 6.87 -4.81 -20.31
CA ILE A 214 7.35 -3.65 -21.08
C ILE A 214 6.16 -2.90 -21.69
N ILE A 215 5.21 -3.62 -22.28
CA ILE A 215 4.01 -3.04 -22.91
C ILE A 215 3.15 -2.29 -21.89
N SER A 216 3.01 -2.82 -20.67
CA SER A 216 2.17 -2.22 -19.63
C SER A 216 2.81 -1.02 -18.91
N GLU A 217 4.11 -1.08 -18.64
CA GLU A 217 4.78 -0.06 -17.81
C GLU A 217 5.32 1.14 -18.62
N HIS A 218 5.53 0.99 -19.93
CA HIS A 218 6.24 2.00 -20.72
C HIS A 218 5.31 2.79 -21.65
N LYS A 219 5.29 4.13 -21.46
CA LYS A 219 4.36 5.05 -22.12
C LYS A 219 4.37 4.96 -23.66
N LEU A 220 5.51 4.62 -24.26
CA LEU A 220 5.63 4.46 -25.71
C LEU A 220 4.67 3.41 -26.29
N PHE A 221 4.27 2.41 -25.49
CA PHE A 221 3.34 1.36 -25.91
C PHE A 221 1.88 1.66 -25.57
N GLN A 222 1.56 2.83 -25.00
CA GLN A 222 0.18 3.15 -24.58
C GLN A 222 -0.84 2.98 -25.72
N GLY A 223 -0.50 3.43 -26.94
CA GLY A 223 -1.35 3.23 -28.12
C GLY A 223 -1.52 1.77 -28.53
N TYR A 224 -0.47 0.96 -28.40
CA TYR A 224 -0.51 -0.48 -28.69
C TYR A 224 -1.31 -1.25 -27.63
N SER A 225 -1.11 -0.94 -26.35
CA SER A 225 -1.89 -1.48 -25.24
C SER A 225 -3.37 -1.18 -25.41
N LEU A 226 -3.70 0.04 -25.84
CA LEU A 226 -5.07 0.42 -26.15
C LEU A 226 -5.61 -0.28 -27.41
N SER A 227 -4.80 -0.47 -28.46
CA SER A 227 -5.26 -1.25 -29.62
C SER A 227 -5.55 -2.70 -29.25
N LEU A 228 -4.71 -3.33 -28.42
CA LEU A 228 -4.98 -4.66 -27.88
C LEU A 228 -6.25 -4.69 -27.03
N PHE A 229 -6.44 -3.66 -26.20
CA PHE A 229 -7.66 -3.49 -25.42
C PHE A 229 -8.89 -3.39 -26.33
N ASN A 230 -8.82 -2.60 -27.41
CA ASN A 230 -9.90 -2.39 -28.38
C ASN A 230 -10.09 -3.57 -29.37
N GLU A 231 -9.14 -4.50 -29.50
CA GLU A 231 -9.30 -5.72 -30.29
C GLU A 231 -10.16 -6.78 -29.58
N LYS A 232 -10.07 -6.89 -28.25
CA LYS A 232 -10.90 -7.82 -27.46
C LYS A 232 -12.42 -7.62 -27.68
N PRO A 233 -12.98 -6.39 -27.70
CA PRO A 233 -14.38 -6.11 -28.02
C PRO A 233 -14.84 -6.68 -29.37
N ARG A 234 -13.94 -6.82 -30.36
CA ARG A 234 -14.28 -7.42 -31.66
C ARG A 234 -14.42 -8.94 -31.60
N ARG A 235 -13.83 -9.60 -30.58
CA ARG A 235 -13.92 -11.05 -30.37
C ARG A 235 -15.06 -11.46 -29.45
N HIS A 236 -15.39 -10.61 -28.47
CA HIS A 236 -16.41 -10.88 -27.45
C HIS A 236 -17.59 -9.90 -27.60
N ASP A 237 -18.52 -10.25 -28.49
CA ASP A 237 -19.74 -9.48 -28.70
C ASP A 237 -20.74 -9.65 -27.54
N VAL A 238 -21.91 -9.02 -27.66
CA VAL A 238 -22.98 -9.19 -26.66
C VAL A 238 -23.48 -10.64 -26.57
N GLY A 239 -23.39 -11.42 -27.64
CA GLY A 239 -23.73 -12.84 -27.63
C GLY A 239 -22.82 -13.65 -26.72
N TYR A 240 -21.51 -13.36 -26.74
CA TYR A 240 -20.56 -13.92 -25.79
C TYR A 240 -20.91 -13.53 -24.35
N ALA A 241 -21.13 -12.23 -24.08
CA ALA A 241 -21.44 -11.75 -22.74
C ALA A 241 -22.72 -12.37 -22.15
N LEU A 242 -23.77 -12.54 -22.97
CA LEU A 242 -25.03 -13.15 -22.53
C LEU A 242 -24.89 -14.65 -22.25
N LYS A 243 -24.07 -15.37 -23.02
CA LYS A 243 -23.81 -16.81 -22.80
C LYS A 243 -23.05 -17.08 -21.51
N SER A 244 -22.29 -16.11 -21.01
CA SER A 244 -21.52 -16.21 -19.76
C SER A 244 -22.34 -15.91 -18.51
N LEU A 245 -23.63 -15.57 -18.63
CA LEU A 245 -24.51 -15.37 -17.47
C LEU A 245 -25.03 -16.70 -16.96
N GLU A 246 -24.70 -17.05 -15.72
CA GLU A 246 -25.08 -18.33 -15.07
C GLU A 246 -26.37 -18.24 -14.22
N ASP A 247 -27.27 -17.28 -14.51
CA ASP A 247 -28.48 -17.03 -13.71
C ASP A 247 -29.76 -17.27 -14.52
N ASP A 248 -30.53 -18.30 -14.11
CA ASP A 248 -31.80 -18.73 -14.72
C ASP A 248 -32.92 -17.68 -14.63
N SER A 249 -32.81 -16.70 -13.72
CA SER A 249 -33.81 -15.64 -13.55
C SER A 249 -33.66 -14.51 -14.57
N VAL A 250 -32.56 -14.49 -15.32
CA VAL A 250 -32.20 -13.41 -16.25
C VAL A 250 -32.82 -13.62 -17.61
N ASN A 251 -33.64 -12.66 -18.05
CA ASN A 251 -34.18 -12.66 -19.40
C ASN A 251 -33.13 -12.15 -20.40
N GLN A 252 -32.35 -13.07 -20.97
CA GLN A 252 -31.29 -12.76 -21.93
C GLN A 252 -31.82 -12.02 -23.18
N THR A 253 -33.02 -12.34 -23.65
CA THR A 253 -33.65 -11.65 -24.79
C THR A 253 -33.95 -10.18 -24.47
N LYS A 254 -34.44 -9.92 -23.25
CA LYS A 254 -34.70 -8.56 -22.76
C LYS A 254 -33.38 -7.78 -22.61
N LEU A 255 -32.35 -8.38 -22.02
CA LEU A 255 -31.02 -7.78 -21.93
C LEU A 255 -30.41 -7.48 -23.30
N ARG A 256 -30.54 -8.40 -24.25
CA ARG A 256 -30.07 -8.19 -25.63
C ARG A 256 -30.74 -6.97 -26.25
N LYS A 257 -32.08 -6.88 -26.14
CA LYS A 257 -32.84 -5.73 -26.63
C LYS A 257 -32.38 -4.41 -26.00
N ARG A 258 -32.23 -4.37 -24.67
CA ARG A 258 -31.71 -3.19 -23.95
C ARG A 258 -30.30 -2.81 -24.41
N TYR A 259 -29.46 -3.80 -24.70
CA TYR A 259 -28.10 -3.57 -25.17
C TYR A 259 -28.09 -2.98 -26.58
N ASP A 260 -28.91 -3.51 -27.48
CA ASP A 260 -29.01 -3.02 -28.86
C ASP A 260 -29.57 -1.58 -28.88
N GLU A 261 -30.59 -1.26 -28.05
CA GLU A 261 -31.11 0.10 -27.84
C GLU A 261 -30.00 1.07 -27.38
N PHE A 262 -29.24 0.65 -26.37
CA PHE A 262 -28.11 1.42 -25.84
C PHE A 262 -26.97 1.59 -26.86
N LEU A 263 -26.70 0.57 -27.68
CA LEU A 263 -25.66 0.62 -28.70
C LEU A 263 -26.00 1.64 -29.78
N GLU A 264 -27.26 1.65 -30.23
CA GLU A 264 -27.76 2.63 -31.20
C GLU A 264 -27.63 4.06 -30.68
N ILE A 265 -28.13 4.33 -29.46
CA ILE A 265 -28.04 5.67 -28.84
C ILE A 265 -26.58 6.09 -28.71
N PHE A 266 -25.72 5.21 -28.23
CA PHE A 266 -24.31 5.52 -28.07
C PHE A 266 -23.61 5.83 -29.38
N GLN A 267 -23.80 5.01 -30.42
CA GLN A 267 -23.19 5.24 -31.73
C GLN A 267 -23.64 6.59 -32.31
N ASN A 268 -24.90 6.97 -32.09
CA ASN A 268 -25.40 8.28 -32.48
C ASN A 268 -24.72 9.41 -31.69
N LEU A 269 -24.61 9.29 -30.36
CA LEU A 269 -23.93 10.29 -29.51
C LEU A 269 -22.45 10.44 -29.86
N VAL A 270 -21.76 9.33 -30.08
CA VAL A 270 -20.37 9.28 -30.56
C VAL A 270 -20.26 10.06 -31.88
N LYS A 271 -21.06 9.71 -32.88
CA LYS A 271 -21.05 10.37 -34.20
C LYS A 271 -21.37 11.86 -34.13
N MET A 272 -22.22 12.27 -33.20
CA MET A 272 -22.63 13.66 -33.02
C MET A 272 -21.57 14.51 -32.31
N HIS A 273 -21.01 14.00 -31.21
CA HIS A 273 -20.18 14.79 -30.28
C HIS A 273 -18.68 14.52 -30.38
N LEU A 274 -18.27 13.35 -30.90
CA LEU A 274 -16.87 12.91 -30.92
C LEU A 274 -16.18 13.20 -32.27
N LYS A 275 -16.20 14.46 -32.70
CA LYS A 275 -15.50 14.98 -33.90
C LYS A 275 -14.24 15.78 -33.53
N PRO A 276 -13.33 16.10 -34.48
CA PRO A 276 -12.26 17.05 -34.21
C PRO A 276 -12.80 18.40 -33.73
N ASN A 277 -12.27 18.88 -32.60
CA ASN A 277 -12.80 20.00 -31.79
C ASN A 277 -14.10 19.64 -31.04
N MET A 278 -14.03 18.63 -30.19
CA MET A 278 -15.15 18.15 -29.38
C MET A 278 -15.80 19.27 -28.57
N VAL A 279 -17.13 19.27 -28.53
CA VAL A 279 -17.95 20.09 -27.64
C VAL A 279 -18.67 19.14 -26.67
N LEU A 280 -17.98 18.77 -25.60
CA LEU A 280 -18.52 17.85 -24.58
C LEU A 280 -19.37 18.55 -23.53
N ASP A 281 -19.28 19.88 -23.42
CA ASP A 281 -20.09 20.67 -22.48
C ASP A 281 -21.59 20.44 -22.69
N GLN A 282 -22.05 20.37 -23.94
CA GLN A 282 -23.45 20.09 -24.26
C GLN A 282 -23.86 18.70 -23.81
N LEU A 283 -23.04 17.67 -24.06
CA LEU A 283 -23.34 16.30 -23.66
C LEU A 283 -23.39 16.15 -22.13
N ILE A 284 -22.44 16.78 -21.43
CA ILE A 284 -22.41 16.80 -19.96
C ILE A 284 -23.62 17.55 -19.44
N SER A 285 -23.96 18.69 -20.05
CA SER A 285 -25.13 19.49 -19.74
C SER A 285 -26.41 18.69 -19.89
N ASP A 286 -26.59 18.03 -21.03
CA ASP A 286 -27.78 17.23 -21.32
C ASP A 286 -27.88 16.01 -20.41
N THR A 287 -26.76 15.34 -20.13
CA THR A 287 -26.70 14.23 -19.17
C THR A 287 -27.11 14.70 -17.78
N LYS A 288 -26.58 15.85 -17.34
CA LYS A 288 -27.01 16.50 -16.11
C LYS A 288 -28.49 16.82 -16.18
N LEU A 289 -29.03 17.40 -17.23
CA LEU A 289 -30.46 17.73 -17.37
C LEU A 289 -31.37 16.49 -17.30
N ILE A 290 -30.97 15.39 -17.96
CA ILE A 290 -31.66 14.09 -17.89
C ILE A 290 -31.68 13.59 -16.45
N ALA A 291 -30.55 13.70 -15.74
CA ALA A 291 -30.47 13.39 -14.31
C ALA A 291 -31.19 14.42 -13.42
N VAL A 292 -31.24 15.70 -13.80
CA VAL A 292 -31.73 16.88 -13.05
C VAL A 292 -33.24 17.08 -13.19
N ASN A 293 -33.93 16.35 -14.07
CA ASN A 293 -35.33 16.02 -13.79
C ASN A 293 -35.49 15.23 -12.46
N ILE A 294 -34.39 15.02 -11.71
CA ILE A 294 -34.23 14.61 -10.29
C ILE A 294 -33.29 15.62 -9.48
N GLU A 295 -33.25 16.92 -9.82
CA GLU A 295 -32.56 18.10 -9.17
C GLU A 295 -31.04 18.40 -9.44
N HIS A 296 -30.77 19.69 -9.73
CA HIS A 296 -29.62 20.53 -10.26
C HIS A 296 -28.10 20.18 -10.06
N LYS A 297 -27.05 20.80 -10.69
CA LYS A 297 -26.72 22.14 -11.29
C LYS A 297 -25.46 22.07 -12.22
N HIS A 298 -25.29 22.98 -13.20
CA HIS A 298 -24.21 22.99 -14.22
C HIS A 298 -22.86 23.57 -13.77
N ASN A 299 -21.77 23.14 -14.45
CA ASN A 299 -20.45 23.78 -14.53
C ASN A 299 -19.79 23.41 -15.88
N ASN A 300 -19.11 24.38 -16.53
CA ASN A 300 -18.39 24.25 -17.80
C ASN A 300 -16.96 23.75 -17.59
N ILE A 301 -16.54 22.71 -18.32
CA ILE A 301 -15.16 22.20 -18.29
C ILE A 301 -14.82 21.64 -19.67
N GLN A 302 -13.65 22.00 -20.17
CA GLN A 302 -13.12 21.60 -21.48
C GLN A 302 -12.59 20.16 -21.46
N TYR A 303 -13.03 19.31 -22.40
CA TYR A 303 -12.58 17.92 -22.55
C TYR A 303 -12.17 17.63 -23.99
N CYS A 304 -11.07 16.87 -24.16
CA CYS A 304 -10.56 16.44 -25.45
C CYS A 304 -10.28 14.93 -25.43
N TYR A 305 -11.01 14.15 -26.23
CA TYR A 305 -10.63 12.77 -26.61
C TYR A 305 -10.81 12.60 -28.13
N PHE A 306 -10.44 11.49 -28.75
CA PHE A 306 -10.66 11.22 -30.18
C PHE A 306 -10.86 9.71 -30.42
N GLU A 307 -11.71 9.35 -31.38
CA GLU A 307 -11.77 7.98 -31.91
C GLU A 307 -10.60 7.79 -32.88
N ALA A 308 -9.82 6.72 -32.69
CA ALA A 308 -8.70 6.39 -33.55
C ALA A 308 -9.17 5.50 -34.70
N GLU A 309 -9.36 6.08 -35.89
CA GLU A 309 -9.48 5.31 -37.14
C GLU A 309 -8.10 4.92 -37.71
N ASP A 310 -7.02 5.65 -37.36
CA ASP A 310 -5.67 5.34 -37.82
C ASP A 310 -4.60 5.59 -36.74
N LEU A 311 -3.63 4.67 -36.65
CA LEU A 311 -2.49 4.66 -35.71
C LEU A 311 -1.47 5.78 -35.94
N SER A 312 -1.69 6.66 -36.93
CA SER A 312 -0.71 7.64 -37.39
C SER A 312 -0.79 9.00 -36.70
N ASP A 313 -1.85 9.32 -35.95
CA ASP A 313 -1.86 10.60 -35.22
C ASP A 313 -2.81 10.66 -34.02
N LYS A 314 -2.28 11.22 -32.92
CA LYS A 314 -2.91 11.78 -31.70
C LYS A 314 -2.59 11.07 -30.38
N GLN A 315 -2.12 11.88 -29.43
CA GLN A 315 -1.82 11.56 -28.03
C GLN A 315 -3.08 11.23 -27.17
N ASN A 316 -4.26 11.06 -27.78
CA ASN A 316 -5.54 11.00 -27.07
C ASN A 316 -6.37 9.85 -27.63
N TYR A 317 -6.52 8.80 -26.84
CA TYR A 317 -7.16 7.54 -27.21
C TYR A 317 -8.50 7.37 -26.48
N LEU A 318 -9.58 7.04 -27.20
CA LEU A 318 -10.85 6.59 -26.59
C LEU A 318 -10.81 5.09 -26.30
N LEU A 319 -11.18 4.72 -25.08
CA LEU A 319 -11.39 3.33 -24.67
C LEU A 319 -12.70 2.83 -25.30
N GLN A 320 -12.63 1.77 -26.11
CA GLN A 320 -13.83 1.13 -26.62
C GLN A 320 -14.41 0.22 -25.53
N ARG A 321 -15.66 0.48 -25.15
CA ARG A 321 -16.37 -0.32 -24.14
C ARG A 321 -16.61 -1.75 -24.62
N HIS A 322 -16.47 -2.71 -23.72
CA HIS A 322 -16.80 -4.11 -23.98
C HIS A 322 -18.29 -4.36 -23.74
N ALA A 323 -18.91 -5.23 -24.54
CA ALA A 323 -20.30 -5.63 -24.33
C ALA A 323 -20.51 -6.22 -22.92
N ALA A 324 -19.54 -7.00 -22.43
CA ALA A 324 -19.54 -7.55 -21.07
C ALA A 324 -19.57 -6.48 -19.97
N GLN A 325 -18.87 -5.33 -20.15
CA GLN A 325 -18.89 -4.23 -19.18
C GLN A 325 -20.26 -3.57 -19.12
N VAL A 326 -20.90 -3.38 -20.28
CA VAL A 326 -22.24 -2.80 -20.38
C VAL A 326 -23.29 -3.74 -19.78
N ILE A 327 -23.22 -5.04 -20.11
CA ILE A 327 -24.11 -6.04 -19.52
C ILE A 327 -23.88 -6.08 -18.00
N SER A 328 -22.64 -6.02 -17.52
CA SER A 328 -22.35 -5.92 -16.08
C SER A 328 -22.99 -4.69 -15.44
N LEU A 329 -22.87 -3.51 -16.06
CA LEU A 329 -23.56 -2.29 -15.61
C LEU A 329 -25.08 -2.47 -15.56
N PHE A 330 -25.67 -3.09 -16.59
CA PHE A 330 -27.10 -3.40 -16.60
C PHE A 330 -27.50 -4.30 -15.44
N ARG A 331 -26.72 -5.36 -15.19
CA ARG A 331 -26.95 -6.27 -14.06
C ARG A 331 -26.80 -5.54 -12.73
N MET A 332 -25.81 -4.67 -12.55
CA MET A 332 -25.66 -3.88 -11.31
C MET A 332 -26.86 -2.99 -11.04
N LEU A 333 -27.46 -2.45 -12.10
CA LEU A 333 -28.64 -1.59 -12.05
C LEU A 333 -29.96 -2.37 -12.14
N SER A 334 -29.92 -3.71 -12.09
CA SER A 334 -31.08 -4.61 -12.25
C SER A 334 -31.87 -4.41 -13.56
N ILE A 335 -31.23 -3.89 -14.59
CA ILE A 335 -31.79 -3.82 -15.96
C ILE A 335 -31.86 -5.24 -16.51
N GLY A 336 -32.99 -5.58 -17.15
CA GLY A 336 -33.24 -6.92 -17.68
C GLY A 336 -33.86 -7.90 -16.68
N ASP A 337 -33.97 -7.54 -15.39
CA ASP A 337 -34.75 -8.30 -14.42
C ASP A 337 -36.26 -8.26 -14.73
N GLN A 338 -37.02 -9.18 -14.15
CA GLN A 338 -38.47 -9.20 -14.29
C GLN A 338 -39.11 -7.90 -13.77
N LYS A 339 -38.63 -7.41 -12.62
CA LYS A 339 -39.18 -6.23 -11.94
C LYS A 339 -38.48 -4.91 -12.28
N GLU A 340 -37.27 -4.95 -12.88
CA GLU A 340 -36.40 -3.79 -13.16
C GLU A 340 -36.37 -2.78 -12.00
N ARG A 341 -36.16 -3.28 -10.77
CA ARG A 341 -35.97 -2.48 -9.56
C ARG A 341 -34.57 -2.70 -9.06
N LEU A 342 -33.92 -1.64 -8.60
CA LEU A 342 -32.59 -1.74 -7.99
C LEU A 342 -32.63 -2.72 -6.82
N ASN A 343 -31.82 -3.78 -6.92
CA ASN A 343 -31.65 -4.80 -5.88
C ASN A 343 -30.16 -5.02 -5.64
N ASN A 344 -29.84 -5.76 -4.57
CA ASN A 344 -28.48 -6.22 -4.35
C ASN A 344 -28.12 -7.28 -5.41
N ASN A 345 -27.03 -7.05 -6.12
CA ASN A 345 -26.55 -7.94 -7.18
C ASN A 345 -25.09 -8.29 -6.93
N LEU A 346 -24.71 -9.51 -7.29
CA LEU A 346 -23.32 -9.97 -7.34
C LEU A 346 -22.97 -10.30 -8.78
N ILE A 347 -21.85 -9.80 -9.28
CA ILE A 347 -21.42 -10.02 -10.67
C ILE A 347 -19.95 -10.41 -10.66
N GLN A 348 -19.65 -11.53 -11.30
CA GLN A 348 -18.28 -11.97 -11.53
C GLN A 348 -17.76 -11.39 -12.85
N VAL A 349 -16.74 -10.53 -12.75
CA VAL A 349 -16.02 -9.97 -13.90
C VAL A 349 -14.59 -10.48 -13.86
N GLY A 350 -14.15 -11.16 -14.93
CA GLY A 350 -12.81 -11.73 -15.02
C GLY A 350 -11.69 -10.69 -14.95
N THR A 351 -10.50 -11.12 -14.55
CA THR A 351 -9.32 -10.24 -14.46
C THR A 351 -8.99 -9.62 -15.81
N GLY A 352 -8.83 -8.29 -15.84
CA GLY A 352 -8.53 -7.54 -17.06
C GLY A 352 -9.73 -7.27 -17.97
N GLU A 353 -10.96 -7.63 -17.57
CA GLU A 353 -12.18 -7.33 -18.32
C GLU A 353 -12.76 -5.93 -17.96
N GLY A 354 -12.09 -5.18 -17.07
CA GLY A 354 -12.39 -3.78 -16.77
C GLY A 354 -13.37 -3.55 -15.62
N LYS A 355 -13.25 -4.34 -14.54
CA LYS A 355 -14.07 -4.20 -13.33
C LYS A 355 -14.08 -2.76 -12.75
N SER A 356 -12.92 -2.11 -12.66
CA SER A 356 -12.80 -0.71 -12.21
C SER A 356 -13.63 0.26 -13.07
N VAL A 357 -13.75 0.00 -14.39
CA VAL A 357 -14.59 0.82 -15.29
C VAL A 357 -16.05 0.62 -14.99
N VAL A 358 -16.49 -0.63 -14.78
CA VAL A 358 -17.87 -0.93 -14.40
C VAL A 358 -18.23 -0.24 -13.08
N LEU A 359 -17.38 -0.33 -12.06
CA LEU A 359 -17.62 0.30 -10.76
C LEU A 359 -17.63 1.84 -10.83
N GLY A 360 -16.64 2.45 -11.50
CA GLY A 360 -16.56 3.91 -11.62
C GLY A 360 -17.74 4.50 -12.39
N VAL A 361 -18.19 3.84 -13.46
CA VAL A 361 -19.37 4.26 -14.24
C VAL A 361 -20.66 4.03 -13.47
N ALA A 362 -20.81 2.89 -12.79
CA ALA A 362 -21.97 2.62 -11.93
C ALA A 362 -22.10 3.68 -10.83
N ALA A 363 -20.98 4.04 -10.19
CA ALA A 363 -20.94 5.09 -9.17
C ALA A 363 -21.41 6.44 -9.73
N CYS A 364 -20.98 6.81 -10.94
CA CYS A 364 -21.44 8.05 -11.59
C CYS A 364 -22.95 8.03 -11.84
N ILE A 365 -23.48 6.94 -12.40
CA ILE A 365 -24.91 6.81 -12.71
C ILE A 365 -25.74 6.92 -11.43
N LEU A 366 -25.38 6.18 -10.38
CA LEU A 366 -26.11 6.18 -9.11
C LEU A 366 -26.00 7.53 -8.39
N ALA A 367 -24.84 8.18 -8.43
CA ALA A 367 -24.68 9.52 -7.88
C ALA A 367 -25.45 10.58 -8.70
N LEU A 368 -25.64 10.40 -10.00
CA LEU A 368 -26.54 11.26 -10.79
C LEU A 368 -28.02 11.01 -10.47
N LEU A 369 -28.39 9.78 -10.07
CA LEU A 369 -29.76 9.39 -9.71
C LEU A 369 -30.18 9.78 -8.28
N GLY A 370 -29.34 10.50 -7.53
CA GLY A 370 -29.69 10.96 -6.18
C GLY A 370 -29.17 10.11 -5.02
N PHE A 371 -28.29 9.13 -5.26
CA PHE A 371 -27.65 8.33 -4.20
C PHE A 371 -26.29 8.88 -3.76
N ASP A 372 -25.92 8.68 -2.50
CA ASP A 372 -24.54 8.79 -2.04
C ASP A 372 -23.88 7.40 -2.18
N VAL A 373 -22.81 7.34 -2.98
CA VAL A 373 -22.18 6.08 -3.38
C VAL A 373 -20.87 5.90 -2.63
N ARG A 374 -20.74 4.78 -1.93
CA ARG A 374 -19.50 4.34 -1.28
C ARG A 374 -18.92 3.17 -2.06
N CYS A 375 -17.71 3.32 -2.57
CA CYS A 375 -16.96 2.29 -3.28
C CYS A 375 -15.91 1.69 -2.34
N ALA A 376 -16.17 0.48 -1.84
CA ALA A 376 -15.24 -0.27 -1.00
C ALA A 376 -14.22 -1.01 -1.86
N CYS A 377 -12.94 -0.76 -1.58
CA CYS A 377 -11.82 -1.51 -2.16
C CYS A 377 -11.06 -2.24 -1.05
N TYR A 378 -10.35 -3.30 -1.41
CA TYR A 378 -9.53 -4.04 -0.46
C TYR A 378 -8.42 -3.18 0.16
N SER A 379 -7.72 -2.38 -0.64
CA SER A 379 -6.57 -1.59 -0.19
C SER A 379 -6.71 -0.10 -0.51
N GLU A 380 -6.04 0.72 0.29
CA GLU A 380 -5.95 2.16 0.07
C GLU A 380 -5.34 2.51 -1.29
N TYR A 381 -4.33 1.75 -1.71
CA TYR A 381 -3.72 1.92 -3.04
C TYR A 381 -4.72 1.73 -4.18
N LEU A 382 -5.48 0.63 -4.16
CA LEU A 382 -6.49 0.34 -5.19
C LEU A 382 -7.61 1.39 -5.19
N SER A 383 -8.08 1.75 -4.00
CA SER A 383 -9.05 2.82 -3.78
C SER A 383 -8.59 4.14 -4.42
N GLN A 384 -7.38 4.59 -4.11
CA GLN A 384 -6.83 5.85 -4.61
C GLN A 384 -6.58 5.82 -6.11
N ARG A 385 -6.08 4.70 -6.63
CA ARG A 385 -5.84 4.50 -8.07
C ARG A 385 -7.14 4.68 -8.86
N ASP A 386 -8.20 4.00 -8.44
CA ASP A 386 -9.48 4.02 -9.15
C ASP A 386 -10.17 5.37 -9.00
N TYR A 387 -10.22 5.95 -7.79
CA TYR A 387 -10.73 7.30 -7.58
C TYR A 387 -10.02 8.33 -8.47
N THR A 388 -8.69 8.30 -8.52
CA THR A 388 -7.90 9.23 -9.34
C THR A 388 -8.17 9.04 -10.83
N ALA A 389 -8.35 7.80 -11.29
CA ALA A 389 -8.66 7.51 -12.69
C ALA A 389 -10.01 8.08 -13.13
N PHE A 390 -11.01 8.12 -12.24
CA PHE A 390 -12.36 8.65 -12.52
C PHE A 390 -12.58 10.09 -12.05
N LEU A 391 -11.61 10.69 -11.35
CA LEU A 391 -11.68 12.06 -10.84
C LEU A 391 -12.10 13.10 -11.90
N PRO A 392 -11.56 13.07 -13.14
CA PRO A 392 -12.01 13.99 -14.19
C PRO A 392 -13.52 13.87 -14.46
N LEU A 393 -14.06 12.66 -14.47
CA LEU A 393 -15.48 12.37 -14.72
C LEU A 393 -16.36 12.84 -13.55
N PHE A 394 -15.92 12.58 -12.31
CA PHE A 394 -16.62 13.06 -11.12
C PHE A 394 -16.68 14.58 -11.09
N TYR A 395 -15.58 15.24 -11.46
CA TYR A 395 -15.52 16.68 -11.59
C TYR A 395 -16.45 17.19 -12.71
N SER A 396 -16.46 16.56 -13.89
CA SER A 396 -17.38 16.89 -15.00
C SER A 396 -18.82 16.94 -14.54
N PHE A 397 -19.24 15.90 -13.83
CA PHE A 397 -20.62 15.72 -13.44
C PHE A 397 -20.98 16.40 -12.11
N GLY A 398 -20.01 16.99 -11.40
CA GLY A 398 -20.25 17.62 -10.10
C GLY A 398 -20.51 16.62 -8.97
N LEU A 399 -19.89 15.44 -9.06
CA LEU A 399 -20.15 14.28 -8.20
C LEU A 399 -19.15 14.10 -7.05
N LEU A 400 -18.17 15.00 -6.92
CA LEU A 400 -17.08 14.88 -5.93
C LEU A 400 -17.56 14.69 -4.49
N ASN A 401 -18.72 15.26 -4.14
CA ASN A 401 -19.27 15.20 -2.78
C ASN A 401 -20.21 14.02 -2.54
N TYR A 402 -20.39 13.14 -3.54
CA TYR A 402 -21.40 12.07 -3.53
C TYR A 402 -20.83 10.69 -3.86
N ILE A 403 -19.54 10.63 -4.21
CA ILE A 403 -18.84 9.37 -4.51
C ILE A 403 -17.62 9.29 -3.60
N HIS A 404 -17.59 8.27 -2.76
CA HIS A 404 -16.57 8.08 -1.73
C HIS A 404 -15.87 6.74 -1.95
N TYR A 405 -14.57 6.77 -2.24
CA TYR A 405 -13.74 5.58 -2.31
C TYR A 405 -13.00 5.38 -0.99
N GLY A 406 -12.91 4.13 -0.53
CA GLY A 406 -12.16 3.81 0.68
C GLY A 406 -12.02 2.32 0.92
N THR A 407 -11.21 1.96 1.92
CA THR A 407 -11.24 0.60 2.48
C THR A 407 -12.52 0.39 3.28
N PHE A 408 -12.88 -0.86 3.58
CA PHE A 408 -14.03 -1.16 4.45
C PHE A 408 -13.95 -0.39 5.77
N ASN A 409 -12.81 -0.44 6.46
CA ASN A 409 -12.63 0.27 7.72
C ASN A 409 -12.79 1.78 7.56
N LYS A 410 -12.20 2.38 6.51
CA LYS A 410 -12.33 3.81 6.26
C LYS A 410 -13.78 4.21 5.99
N LEU A 411 -14.52 3.44 5.20
CA LEU A 411 -15.92 3.72 4.89
C LEU A 411 -16.83 3.52 6.11
N CYS A 412 -16.57 2.51 6.94
CA CYS A 412 -17.26 2.33 8.22
C CYS A 412 -17.02 3.53 9.15
N GLU A 413 -15.76 3.96 9.30
CA GLU A 413 -15.39 5.16 10.07
C GLU A 413 -16.11 6.42 9.56
N ASP A 414 -16.10 6.65 8.25
CA ASP A 414 -16.75 7.82 7.66
C ASP A 414 -18.27 7.77 7.82
N MET A 415 -18.86 6.57 7.82
CA MET A 415 -20.30 6.37 8.04
C MET A 415 -20.71 6.63 9.50
N ILE A 416 -19.99 6.06 10.48
CA ILE A 416 -20.33 6.28 11.90
C ILE A 416 -20.10 7.73 12.32
N ASN A 417 -19.16 8.42 11.67
CA ASN A 417 -18.81 9.80 11.96
C ASN A 417 -19.48 10.82 11.02
N GLU A 418 -20.47 10.41 10.22
CA GLU A 418 -21.10 11.27 9.20
C GLU A 418 -21.76 12.52 9.80
N LYS A 419 -22.29 12.41 11.02
CA LYS A 419 -22.94 13.51 11.75
C LYS A 419 -21.99 14.22 12.71
N GLU A 420 -21.18 13.45 13.43
CA GLU A 420 -20.23 13.94 14.43
C GLU A 420 -19.16 12.89 14.72
N ASN A 421 -18.05 13.29 15.35
CA ASN A 421 -17.06 12.34 15.82
C ASN A 421 -17.61 11.59 17.05
N ILE A 422 -18.00 10.33 16.86
CA ILE A 422 -18.69 9.55 17.90
C ILE A 422 -17.78 9.28 19.10
N ARG A 423 -16.48 9.07 18.89
CA ARG A 423 -15.51 8.80 19.95
C ARG A 423 -15.30 10.02 20.84
N GLN A 424 -15.09 11.17 20.23
CA GLN A 424 -14.98 12.44 20.96
C GLN A 424 -16.26 12.73 21.74
N THR A 425 -17.42 12.43 21.16
CA THR A 425 -18.72 12.64 21.81
C THR A 425 -18.87 11.74 23.05
N VAL A 426 -18.52 10.46 22.93
CA VAL A 426 -18.52 9.52 24.07
C VAL A 426 -17.55 9.97 25.16
N GLU A 427 -16.33 10.39 24.80
CA GLU A 427 -15.34 10.91 25.75
C GLU A 427 -15.86 12.16 26.49
N GLU A 428 -16.49 13.09 25.77
CA GLU A 428 -17.05 14.31 26.34
C GLU A 428 -18.25 14.04 27.27
N ILE A 429 -19.18 13.16 26.88
CA ILE A 429 -20.32 12.76 27.71
C ILE A 429 -19.82 12.09 28.99
N THR A 430 -18.88 11.17 28.85
CA THR A 430 -18.29 10.42 29.98
C THR A 430 -17.54 11.34 30.93
N SER A 431 -16.81 12.32 30.40
CA SER A 431 -15.94 13.21 31.18
C SER A 431 -16.67 14.41 31.79
N LYS A 432 -17.61 15.03 31.07
CA LYS A 432 -18.20 16.33 31.43
C LYS A 432 -19.67 16.25 31.82
N GLY A 433 -20.34 15.13 31.52
CA GLY A 433 -21.76 14.93 31.83
C GLY A 433 -22.72 15.87 31.09
N SER A 434 -22.25 16.62 30.09
CA SER A 434 -23.07 17.57 29.34
C SER A 434 -23.46 17.02 27.96
N ASN A 435 -24.76 16.93 27.69
CA ASN A 435 -25.28 16.79 26.33
C ASN A 435 -25.23 18.16 25.66
N ASN A 436 -24.23 18.40 24.81
CA ASN A 436 -24.34 19.49 23.85
C ASN A 436 -25.44 19.14 22.86
N THR A 437 -26.52 19.91 22.86
CA THR A 437 -27.62 19.80 21.89
C THR A 437 -27.08 19.89 20.47
N ILE A 438 -27.19 18.79 19.73
CA ILE A 438 -26.77 18.67 18.34
C ILE A 438 -27.54 19.69 17.50
N LYS A 439 -26.83 20.56 16.81
CA LYS A 439 -27.40 21.37 15.74
C LYS A 439 -27.58 20.47 14.52
N ASN A 440 -28.81 19.99 14.30
CA ASN A 440 -29.15 19.25 13.09
C ASN A 440 -28.81 20.10 11.86
N SER A 441 -27.80 19.70 11.10
CA SER A 441 -27.59 20.23 9.76
C SER A 441 -28.70 19.67 8.88
N GLN A 442 -29.53 20.55 8.31
CA GLN A 442 -30.60 20.20 7.39
C GLN A 442 -30.02 19.83 6.01
N ARG A 443 -29.19 18.78 5.93
CA ARG A 443 -28.83 18.19 4.64
C ARG A 443 -29.96 17.21 4.28
N LYS A 444 -30.56 17.39 3.10
CA LYS A 444 -31.55 16.46 2.55
C LYS A 444 -30.86 15.10 2.42
N GLU A 445 -31.25 14.13 3.24
CA GLU A 445 -30.58 12.84 3.38
C GLU A 445 -30.74 12.05 2.08
N ARG A 446 -29.63 11.78 1.38
CA ARG A 446 -29.63 10.93 0.18
C ARG A 446 -29.53 9.47 0.62
N ALA A 447 -30.17 8.57 -0.13
CA ALA A 447 -30.04 7.15 0.13
C ALA A 447 -28.60 6.69 -0.20
N ASN A 448 -28.07 5.79 0.62
CA ASN A 448 -26.71 5.30 0.49
C ASN A 448 -26.66 3.99 -0.34
N ILE A 449 -25.68 3.88 -1.23
CA ILE A 449 -25.35 2.65 -1.94
C ILE A 449 -23.90 2.27 -1.66
N LEU A 450 -23.68 1.00 -1.35
CA LEU A 450 -22.36 0.41 -1.24
C LEU A 450 -22.05 -0.40 -2.51
N LEU A 451 -20.97 -0.05 -3.20
CA LEU A 451 -20.37 -0.84 -4.26
C LEU A 451 -19.11 -1.50 -3.72
N ILE A 452 -18.97 -2.81 -3.89
CA ILE A 452 -17.84 -3.58 -3.35
C ILE A 452 -16.99 -4.09 -4.50
N ASP A 453 -15.71 -3.70 -4.52
CA ASP A 453 -14.68 -4.39 -5.28
C ASP A 453 -14.16 -5.61 -4.50
N GLU A 454 -13.77 -6.66 -5.21
CA GLU A 454 -13.20 -7.89 -4.64
C GLU A 454 -14.04 -8.48 -3.49
N VAL A 455 -15.26 -8.89 -3.82
CA VAL A 455 -16.22 -9.49 -2.87
C VAL A 455 -15.66 -10.74 -2.18
N ASP A 456 -14.72 -11.45 -2.79
CA ASP A 456 -13.99 -12.55 -2.18
C ASP A 456 -13.20 -12.13 -0.93
N VAL A 457 -12.65 -10.91 -0.92
CA VAL A 457 -12.00 -10.34 0.27
C VAL A 457 -13.01 -9.98 1.35
N PHE A 458 -14.19 -9.48 0.96
CA PHE A 458 -15.27 -9.23 1.93
C PHE A 458 -15.69 -10.51 2.67
N PHE A 459 -15.63 -11.66 2.00
CA PHE A 459 -15.90 -12.97 2.60
C PHE A 459 -14.70 -13.61 3.32
N SER A 460 -13.59 -12.89 3.51
CA SER A 460 -12.46 -13.39 4.31
C SER A 460 -12.86 -13.50 5.79
N ARG A 461 -12.09 -14.30 6.55
CA ARG A 461 -12.28 -14.44 8.01
C ARG A 461 -12.01 -13.15 8.78
N ASP A 462 -11.35 -12.18 8.15
CA ASP A 462 -11.01 -10.90 8.78
C ASP A 462 -12.20 -9.93 8.73
N PHE A 463 -13.15 -10.13 7.81
CA PHE A 463 -14.33 -9.28 7.67
C PHE A 463 -15.65 -10.01 7.93
N TYR A 464 -15.85 -11.17 7.31
CA TYR A 464 -17.16 -11.82 7.32
C TYR A 464 -17.46 -12.48 8.68
N GLY A 465 -18.52 -11.99 9.32
CA GLY A 465 -18.95 -12.44 10.65
C GLY A 465 -18.24 -11.74 11.81
N ASN A 466 -17.28 -10.85 11.54
CA ASN A 466 -16.65 -10.04 12.56
C ASN A 466 -17.49 -8.81 12.90
N VAL A 467 -17.31 -8.33 14.12
CA VAL A 467 -17.97 -7.11 14.60
C VAL A 467 -17.00 -5.95 14.43
N TYR A 468 -17.47 -4.88 13.81
CA TYR A 468 -16.77 -3.62 13.83
C TYR A 468 -17.06 -2.93 15.17
N THR A 469 -16.02 -2.81 16.00
CA THR A 469 -16.13 -2.36 17.40
C THR A 469 -15.44 -1.01 17.57
N PRO A 470 -16.12 0.12 17.30
CA PRO A 470 -15.55 1.43 17.57
C PRO A 470 -15.43 1.65 19.09
N SER A 471 -14.21 1.83 19.58
CA SER A 471 -13.90 2.18 20.97
C SER A 471 -13.47 3.65 21.10
N ALA A 472 -13.63 4.24 22.28
CA ALA A 472 -13.24 5.61 22.60
C ALA A 472 -12.29 5.60 23.80
N SER A 473 -11.24 6.41 23.76
CA SER A 473 -10.18 6.34 24.77
C SER A 473 -10.39 7.40 25.84
N LEU A 474 -10.85 6.99 27.03
CA LEU A 474 -11.05 7.90 28.14
C LEU A 474 -9.71 8.26 28.81
N ARG A 475 -9.33 9.54 28.70
CA ARG A 475 -8.09 10.10 29.27
C ARG A 475 -8.39 11.10 30.38
N ASP A 476 -7.79 10.90 31.54
CA ASP A 476 -7.90 11.82 32.70
C ASP A 476 -6.70 11.60 33.63
N LEU A 477 -6.29 12.66 34.35
CA LEU A 477 -5.15 12.59 35.28
C LEU A 477 -5.35 11.52 36.36
N THR A 478 -6.58 11.30 36.82
CA THR A 478 -6.90 10.25 37.80
C THR A 478 -6.65 8.85 37.23
N ILE A 479 -6.93 8.64 35.93
CA ILE A 479 -6.66 7.38 35.22
C ILE A 479 -5.15 7.19 35.12
N THR A 480 -4.42 8.24 34.72
CA THR A 480 -2.96 8.22 34.67
C THR A 480 -2.35 7.85 36.02
N SER A 481 -2.81 8.44 37.12
CA SER A 481 -2.34 8.10 38.46
C SER A 481 -2.60 6.63 38.81
N LEU A 482 -3.78 6.10 38.49
CA LEU A 482 -4.13 4.70 38.75
C LEU A 482 -3.27 3.72 37.94
N VAL A 483 -3.10 3.95 36.64
CA VAL A 483 -2.29 3.07 35.78
C VAL A 483 -0.82 3.09 36.22
N ASN A 484 -0.28 4.27 36.57
CA ASN A 484 1.08 4.39 37.12
C ASN A 484 1.23 3.59 38.42
N TYR A 485 0.22 3.61 39.29
CA TYR A 485 0.20 2.81 40.51
C TYR A 485 0.22 1.30 40.19
N ILE A 486 -0.64 0.85 39.27
CA ILE A 486 -0.71 -0.55 38.82
C ILE A 486 0.65 -1.00 38.28
N TRP A 487 1.29 -0.20 37.42
CA TRP A 487 2.60 -0.51 36.87
C TRP A 487 3.66 -0.61 37.98
N ARG A 488 3.72 0.37 38.90
CA ARG A 488 4.72 0.38 39.99
C ARG A 488 4.58 -0.84 40.91
N GLU A 489 3.35 -1.16 41.27
CA GLU A 489 3.04 -2.23 42.23
C GLU A 489 2.84 -3.61 41.55
N ARG A 490 3.06 -3.73 40.23
CA ARG A 490 2.80 -4.95 39.44
C ARG A 490 3.43 -6.24 39.96
N LYS A 491 4.56 -6.13 40.67
CA LYS A 491 5.28 -7.27 41.27
C LYS A 491 4.63 -7.74 42.58
N SER A 492 3.88 -6.87 43.24
CA SER A 492 3.00 -7.26 44.34
C SER A 492 1.75 -7.87 43.70
N GLN A 493 1.25 -9.00 44.22
CA GLN A 493 0.04 -9.63 43.69
C GLN A 493 -1.20 -8.73 43.92
N LEU A 494 -1.39 -7.76 43.03
CA LEU A 494 -2.50 -6.83 43.00
C LEU A 494 -3.78 -7.55 42.62
N THR A 495 -4.85 -7.19 43.33
CA THR A 495 -6.22 -7.63 43.10
C THR A 495 -7.13 -6.42 43.14
N LEU A 496 -8.31 -6.49 42.51
CA LEU A 496 -9.27 -5.39 42.51
C LEU A 496 -9.61 -4.94 43.95
N ASN A 497 -9.83 -5.88 44.88
CA ASN A 497 -10.11 -5.56 46.29
C ASN A 497 -9.00 -4.75 46.97
N LYS A 498 -7.73 -4.99 46.62
CA LYS A 498 -6.61 -4.21 47.16
C LYS A 498 -6.55 -2.82 46.54
N LEU A 499 -6.78 -2.72 45.23
CA LEU A 499 -6.84 -1.47 44.49
C LEU A 499 -7.99 -0.57 44.98
N GLN A 500 -9.15 -1.14 45.29
CA GLN A 500 -10.30 -0.39 45.81
C GLN A 500 -10.00 0.38 47.11
N LEU A 501 -8.97 -0.03 47.87
CA LEU A 501 -8.55 0.64 49.10
C LEU A 501 -7.62 1.84 48.86
N THR A 502 -7.00 1.95 47.67
CA THR A 502 -6.03 3.00 47.37
C THR A 502 -6.69 4.32 47.02
N ASP A 503 -5.93 5.40 47.14
CA ASP A 503 -6.44 6.74 46.86
C ASP A 503 -6.60 6.99 45.35
N GLU A 504 -5.77 6.35 44.52
CA GLU A 504 -5.86 6.41 43.06
C GLU A 504 -7.19 5.84 42.56
N TYR A 505 -7.63 4.68 43.08
CA TYR A 505 -8.91 4.10 42.70
C TYR A 505 -10.09 4.97 43.14
N LYS A 506 -10.04 5.50 44.38
CA LYS A 506 -11.08 6.39 44.90
C LYS A 506 -11.19 7.67 44.07
N ALA A 507 -10.06 8.23 43.62
CA ALA A 507 -10.04 9.42 42.77
C ALA A 507 -10.74 9.16 41.43
N VAL A 508 -10.44 8.04 40.76
CA VAL A 508 -11.12 7.65 39.51
C VAL A 508 -12.62 7.42 39.74
N SER A 509 -12.99 6.71 40.82
CA SER A 509 -14.40 6.43 41.15
C SER A 509 -15.20 7.70 41.43
N GLN A 510 -14.58 8.70 42.06
CA GLN A 510 -15.19 10.01 42.30
C GLN A 510 -15.28 10.85 41.01
N ARG A 511 -14.30 10.72 40.12
CA ARG A 511 -14.26 11.43 38.84
C ARG A 511 -15.34 10.95 37.87
N PHE A 512 -15.66 9.65 37.90
CA PHE A 512 -16.59 8.98 36.99
C PHE A 512 -17.65 8.14 37.73
N PRO A 513 -18.50 8.74 38.59
CA PRO A 513 -19.38 7.99 39.49
C PRO A 513 -20.43 7.15 38.75
N GLY A 514 -20.90 7.59 37.58
CA GLY A 514 -21.88 6.87 36.76
C GLY A 514 -21.30 5.71 35.93
N TRP A 515 -19.98 5.57 35.88
CA TRP A 515 -19.28 4.62 35.01
C TRP A 515 -18.48 3.57 35.78
N LYS A 516 -18.69 3.50 37.11
CA LYS A 516 -17.95 2.61 38.00
C LYS A 516 -17.91 1.15 37.54
N PRO A 517 -19.02 0.50 37.10
CA PRO A 517 -18.96 -0.89 36.65
C PRO A 517 -18.02 -1.10 35.46
N LEU A 518 -18.03 -0.21 34.45
CA LEU A 518 -17.14 -0.33 33.29
C LEU A 518 -15.68 -0.09 33.68
N ILE A 519 -15.44 0.85 34.58
CA ILE A 519 -14.09 1.12 35.11
C ILE A 519 -13.56 -0.09 35.88
N GLU A 520 -14.40 -0.78 36.64
CA GLU A 520 -13.99 -2.00 37.35
C GLU A 520 -13.61 -3.12 36.38
N GLU A 521 -14.37 -3.33 35.29
CA GLU A 521 -14.01 -4.29 34.24
C GLU A 521 -12.69 -3.92 33.55
N ALA A 522 -12.51 -2.65 33.16
CA ALA A 522 -11.25 -2.17 32.59
C ALA A 522 -10.06 -2.42 33.53
N ILE A 523 -10.22 -2.20 34.83
CA ILE A 523 -9.20 -2.50 35.85
C ILE A 523 -8.91 -4.00 35.94
N LEU A 524 -9.93 -4.85 35.85
CA LEU A 524 -9.74 -6.30 35.84
C LEU A 524 -8.91 -6.75 34.64
N ASP A 525 -9.19 -6.20 33.46
CA ASP A 525 -8.41 -6.46 32.25
C ASP A 525 -6.97 -5.96 32.38
N MET A 526 -6.76 -4.73 32.88
CA MET A 526 -5.42 -4.21 33.19
C MET A 526 -4.66 -5.09 34.18
N LEU A 527 -5.32 -5.57 35.23
CA LEU A 527 -4.71 -6.45 36.24
C LEU A 527 -4.35 -7.83 35.69
N CYS A 528 -5.07 -8.30 34.67
CA CYS A 528 -4.74 -9.51 33.93
C CYS A 528 -3.52 -9.25 33.03
N ASP A 529 -3.59 -8.20 32.21
CA ASP A 529 -2.61 -7.88 31.18
C ASP A 529 -1.27 -7.45 31.76
N VAL A 530 -1.23 -6.71 32.87
CA VAL A 530 0.05 -6.31 33.51
C VAL A 530 0.89 -7.51 33.95
N LYS A 531 0.27 -8.68 34.18
CA LYS A 531 0.95 -9.91 34.60
C LYS A 531 1.53 -10.69 33.42
N ASN A 532 1.00 -10.50 32.22
CA ASN A 532 1.36 -11.30 31.04
C ASN A 532 1.58 -10.44 29.79
N PHE A 533 1.82 -9.13 29.92
CA PHE A 533 2.02 -8.24 28.77
C PHE A 533 3.21 -8.66 27.90
N GLU A 534 4.18 -9.39 28.44
CA GLU A 534 5.30 -9.94 27.65
C GLU A 534 4.88 -11.10 26.73
N SER A 535 3.64 -11.61 26.85
CA SER A 535 3.16 -12.77 26.09
C SER A 535 2.82 -12.48 24.63
N HIS A 536 2.83 -11.21 24.21
CA HIS A 536 2.49 -10.82 22.85
C HIS A 536 3.71 -10.21 22.17
N ASN A 537 3.94 -10.58 20.91
CA ASN A 537 5.09 -10.12 20.14
C ASN A 537 4.82 -8.71 19.61
N TYR A 538 5.63 -7.74 20.02
CA TYR A 538 5.61 -6.38 19.50
C TYR A 538 7.02 -5.92 19.14
N ASN A 539 7.11 -4.86 18.32
CA ASN A 539 8.37 -4.18 18.05
C ASN A 539 8.21 -2.69 18.34
N VAL A 540 9.31 -2.07 18.81
CA VAL A 540 9.39 -0.62 19.01
C VAL A 540 9.92 0.02 17.74
N SER A 541 9.28 1.11 17.30
CA SER A 541 9.69 1.84 16.12
C SER A 541 9.09 3.22 16.11
N GLN A 542 9.85 4.22 15.66
CA GLN A 542 9.35 5.60 15.55
C GLN A 542 8.67 6.04 16.86
N ASP A 543 9.27 5.65 18.00
CA ASP A 543 8.78 5.99 19.32
C ASP A 543 7.37 5.44 19.64
N LYS A 544 6.98 4.35 18.96
CA LYS A 544 5.69 3.67 19.12
C LYS A 544 5.86 2.16 19.18
N ILE A 545 4.89 1.52 19.82
CA ILE A 545 4.69 0.06 19.75
C ILE A 545 3.94 -0.25 18.45
N GLY A 546 4.42 -1.24 17.70
CA GLY A 546 3.75 -1.72 16.50
C GLY A 546 3.83 -3.24 16.34
N TYR A 547 2.98 -3.75 15.46
CA TYR A 547 2.75 -5.17 15.23
C TYR A 547 2.98 -5.53 13.77
N ILE A 548 3.32 -6.79 13.51
CA ILE A 548 3.35 -7.33 12.15
C ILE A 548 1.99 -7.96 11.88
N GLU A 549 1.18 -7.32 11.05
CA GLU A 549 -0.04 -7.91 10.50
C GLU A 549 0.18 -8.28 9.05
N GLN A 550 0.01 -9.57 8.76
CA GLN A 550 0.31 -10.18 7.46
C GLN A 550 1.78 -9.87 7.07
N ASP A 551 1.99 -8.82 6.28
CA ASP A 551 3.30 -8.39 5.77
C ASP A 551 3.64 -6.92 6.11
N ASN A 552 2.78 -6.21 6.84
CA ASN A 552 2.93 -4.79 7.15
C ASN A 552 3.19 -4.55 8.63
N PHE A 553 4.06 -3.58 8.90
CA PHE A 553 4.26 -3.07 10.24
C PHE A 553 3.22 -1.99 10.54
N VAL A 554 2.28 -2.28 11.44
CA VAL A 554 1.11 -1.45 11.74
C VAL A 554 1.18 -0.91 13.17
N PHE A 555 0.75 0.33 13.35
CA PHE A 555 0.74 1.04 14.65
C PHE A 555 -0.67 1.25 15.20
N ASN A 556 -1.69 0.93 14.42
CA ASN A 556 -3.10 1.14 14.75
C ASN A 556 -3.76 -0.13 15.32
N VAL A 557 -2.97 -1.13 15.69
CA VAL A 557 -3.42 -2.38 16.30
C VAL A 557 -3.02 -2.35 17.77
N VAL A 558 -3.94 -2.79 18.64
CA VAL A 558 -3.77 -2.80 20.09
C VAL A 558 -4.20 -4.17 20.60
N TYR A 559 -3.41 -4.77 21.49
CA TYR A 559 -3.70 -6.04 22.17
C TYR A 559 -4.14 -5.75 23.60
N GLY A 560 -5.31 -5.12 23.73
CA GLY A 560 -5.84 -4.67 25.03
C GLY A 560 -4.83 -3.84 25.81
N TYR A 561 -4.79 -4.02 27.13
CA TYR A 561 -3.86 -3.30 28.00
C TYR A 561 -2.43 -3.85 27.94
N LYS A 562 -2.18 -4.97 27.26
CA LYS A 562 -0.81 -5.46 27.04
C LYS A 562 0.02 -4.46 26.25
N THR A 563 -0.57 -3.81 25.24
CA THR A 563 0.08 -2.76 24.47
C THR A 563 0.43 -1.57 25.36
N LEU A 564 -0.49 -1.14 26.23
CA LEU A 564 -0.24 -0.10 27.22
C LEU A 564 0.95 -0.45 28.13
N PHE A 565 1.00 -1.66 28.68
CA PHE A 565 2.11 -2.06 29.55
C PHE A 565 3.41 -2.32 28.79
N ALA A 566 3.36 -2.62 27.49
CA ALA A 566 4.53 -2.60 26.61
C ALA A 566 5.11 -1.18 26.50
N TYR A 567 4.29 -0.14 26.35
CA TYR A 567 4.75 1.25 26.40
C TYR A 567 5.48 1.58 27.72
N TYR A 568 4.92 1.18 28.86
CA TYR A 568 5.58 1.35 30.16
C TYR A 568 6.93 0.63 30.24
N ASN A 569 6.99 -0.62 29.78
CA ASN A 569 8.21 -1.42 29.79
C ASN A 569 9.32 -0.82 28.93
N GLU A 570 8.96 -0.34 27.73
CA GLU A 570 9.91 0.24 26.80
C GLU A 570 10.32 1.66 27.20
N TYR A 571 9.44 2.42 27.88
CA TYR A 571 9.81 3.65 28.56
C TYR A 571 10.82 3.42 29.70
N ASP A 572 10.57 2.41 30.57
CA ASP A 572 11.51 2.04 31.64
C ASP A 572 12.89 1.63 31.09
N LYS A 573 12.94 1.08 29.86
CA LYS A 573 14.19 0.74 29.14
C LYS A 573 14.83 1.92 28.39
N GLY A 574 14.12 3.04 28.24
CA GLY A 574 14.56 4.21 27.48
C GLY A 574 14.40 4.11 25.96
N ASN A 575 13.56 3.19 25.47
CA ASN A 575 13.29 2.99 24.04
C ASN A 575 12.11 3.84 23.52
N ILE A 576 11.29 4.37 24.43
CA ILE A 576 10.17 5.28 24.15
C ILE A 576 10.25 6.50 25.06
N ILE A 577 9.87 7.68 24.57
CA ILE A 577 9.83 8.93 25.36
C ILE A 577 8.58 9.03 26.25
N LYS A 578 8.61 9.96 27.21
CA LYS A 578 7.52 10.11 28.19
C LYS A 578 6.22 10.55 27.52
N GLU A 579 6.30 11.45 26.55
CA GLU A 579 5.16 11.96 25.78
C GLU A 579 4.41 10.82 25.09
N SER A 580 5.13 9.91 24.42
CA SER A 580 4.54 8.76 23.75
C SER A 580 3.93 7.73 24.71
N LEU A 581 4.52 7.54 25.89
CA LEU A 581 3.85 6.76 26.95
C LEU A 581 2.55 7.43 27.38
N ASP A 582 2.59 8.73 27.69
CA ASP A 582 1.44 9.47 28.21
C ASP A 582 0.30 9.55 27.18
N GLU A 583 0.61 9.60 25.89
CA GLU A 583 -0.35 9.50 24.79
C GLU A 583 -1.09 8.15 24.70
N ASN A 584 -0.63 7.10 25.39
CA ASN A 584 -1.26 5.78 25.33
C ASN A 584 -1.98 5.40 26.64
N ILE A 585 -1.88 6.21 27.70
CA ILE A 585 -2.55 5.93 28.98
C ILE A 585 -4.03 6.33 28.89
N SER A 586 -4.93 5.35 28.82
CA SER A 586 -6.38 5.56 28.79
C SER A 586 -7.16 4.31 29.26
N PHE A 587 -8.46 4.46 29.52
CA PHE A 587 -9.41 3.34 29.46
C PHE A 587 -9.97 3.23 28.03
N GLU A 588 -10.16 2.03 27.50
CA GLU A 588 -10.66 1.78 26.14
C GLU A 588 -12.14 1.34 26.12
#